data_AF-A0A561UDE3-F1
#
_entry.id   AF-A0A561UDE3-F1
#
_cell.length_a   1.000
_cell.length_b   1.000
_cell.length_c   1.000
_cell.angle_alpha   90.00
_cell.angle_beta   90.00
_cell.angle_gamma   90.00
#
_symmetry.space_group_name_H-M   'P 1'
#
loop_
_entity.id
_entity.type
_entity.pdbx_description
1 polymer ?
#
loop_
_entity_poly.entity_id
_entity_poly.type
_entity_poly.pdbx_seq_one_letter_code
_entity_poly.pdbx_strand_id
1 'polypeptide(L)'
;MGSNMLKSALRIAAATALATASLALAAPADASSPHTVATAAVRAGGPDTGPCGPVESYDPVDWWRTTTTPSIAPTVWQAARSEKWQWRHDTNTLWRGDTRENVEQLFDQGFTPRGTDLTPLADYIVKGGGQNTAHLSTSCEQWVAQKFATYGAAKTGWVYEIDAPGGIDVNATAAVDNYQSPYLWNKEIDFPGGIRGEYIKDACKYQLVSTDPVTKVNTYDNLGCKVNPRFAGALAH
;
A
#
# COMPACT_ATOMS: atom_id res chain seq x y z
N MET A 1 -20.13 -58.36 -2.07
CA MET A 1 -21.52 -58.40 -1.55
C MET A 1 -21.61 -57.48 -0.35
N GLY A 2 -22.58 -56.56 -0.33
CA GLY A 2 -23.03 -55.87 0.89
C GLY A 2 -22.85 -54.36 0.88
N SER A 3 -23.75 -53.63 0.21
CA SER A 3 -23.89 -52.18 0.27
C SER A 3 -24.68 -51.72 1.51
N ASN A 4 -24.27 -50.55 2.00
CA ASN A 4 -25.04 -49.45 2.62
C ASN A 4 -25.93 -49.71 3.85
N MET A 5 -25.53 -49.07 4.96
CA MET A 5 -26.36 -48.81 6.15
C MET A 5 -26.92 -47.38 6.14
N LEU A 6 -28.24 -47.31 6.38
CA LEU A 6 -29.00 -46.48 7.34
C LEU A 6 -28.70 -44.97 7.47
N LYS A 7 -29.63 -44.07 7.79
CA LYS A 7 -31.11 -43.95 7.88
C LYS A 7 -31.31 -42.49 8.34
N SER A 8 -32.29 -41.79 7.79
CA SER A 8 -32.67 -40.44 8.21
C SER A 8 -33.29 -40.41 9.62
N ALA A 9 -33.08 -39.33 10.36
CA ALA A 9 -33.97 -38.90 11.45
C ALA A 9 -33.93 -37.37 11.61
N LEU A 10 -35.12 -36.76 11.62
CA LEU A 10 -35.41 -35.36 11.87
C LEU A 10 -35.96 -35.21 13.31
N ARG A 11 -35.57 -34.18 14.06
CA ARG A 11 -36.30 -33.74 15.26
C ARG A 11 -36.35 -32.22 15.34
N ILE A 12 -37.55 -31.72 15.62
CA ILE A 12 -37.92 -30.33 15.93
C ILE A 12 -38.11 -30.23 17.44
N ALA A 13 -37.66 -29.13 18.07
CA ALA A 13 -38.32 -28.54 19.24
C ALA A 13 -37.80 -27.11 19.48
N ALA A 14 -38.73 -26.18 19.71
CA ALA A 14 -38.51 -24.79 20.09
C ALA A 14 -38.48 -24.61 21.61
N ALA A 15 -37.80 -23.58 22.10
CA ALA A 15 -38.09 -22.96 23.41
C ALA A 15 -37.58 -21.51 23.45
N THR A 16 -38.51 -20.57 23.59
CA THR A 16 -38.31 -19.17 23.97
C THR A 16 -38.21 -19.04 25.50
N ALA A 17 -37.29 -18.22 26.02
CA ALA A 17 -37.39 -17.68 27.39
C ALA A 17 -36.66 -16.33 27.57
N LEU A 18 -37.48 -15.33 27.90
CA LEU A 18 -37.33 -14.18 28.80
C LEU A 18 -36.08 -13.27 28.79
N ALA A 19 -36.37 -11.99 28.54
CA ALA A 19 -35.58 -10.83 28.91
C ALA A 19 -35.67 -10.54 30.43
N THR A 20 -34.56 -10.09 31.02
CA THR A 20 -34.53 -9.30 32.26
C THR A 20 -33.57 -8.13 32.08
N ALA A 21 -34.05 -6.93 32.39
CA ALA A 21 -33.28 -5.70 32.48
C ALA A 21 -33.02 -5.39 33.95
N SER A 22 -31.84 -4.88 34.31
CA SER A 22 -31.63 -4.05 35.50
C SER A 22 -30.29 -3.30 35.47
N LEU A 23 -30.42 -1.97 35.44
CA LEU A 23 -29.77 -0.94 36.24
C LEU A 23 -28.24 -0.73 36.18
N ALA A 24 -27.90 0.50 35.80
CA ALA A 24 -26.60 1.13 35.89
C ALA A 24 -26.21 1.49 37.33
N LEU A 25 -24.91 1.41 37.62
CA LEU A 25 -24.22 2.07 38.73
C LEU A 25 -22.89 2.62 38.19
N ALA A 26 -22.59 3.87 38.52
CA ALA A 26 -21.41 4.61 38.08
C ALA A 26 -20.30 4.61 39.14
N ALA A 27 -19.05 4.51 38.64
CA ALA A 27 -17.74 4.92 39.19
C ALA A 27 -17.17 4.18 40.43
N PRO A 28 -15.82 4.16 40.66
CA PRO A 28 -14.75 4.95 40.03
C PRO A 28 -13.56 4.12 39.46
N ALA A 29 -12.53 4.86 39.07
CA ALA A 29 -11.32 4.47 38.34
C ALA A 29 -10.33 3.53 39.05
N ASP A 30 -9.40 3.05 38.23
CA ASP A 30 -8.12 2.39 38.47
C ASP A 30 -8.02 0.85 38.37
N ALA A 31 -6.88 0.47 37.78
CA ALA A 31 -6.29 -0.85 37.57
C ALA A 31 -6.52 -1.52 36.19
N SER A 32 -5.60 -1.21 35.28
CA SER A 32 -4.81 -2.20 34.51
C SER A 32 -5.59 -3.36 33.88
N SER A 33 -6.09 -3.15 32.65
CA SER A 33 -6.52 -4.25 31.78
C SER A 33 -5.48 -4.49 30.66
N PRO A 34 -5.12 -5.74 30.37
CA PRO A 34 -4.16 -6.08 29.33
C PRO A 34 -4.70 -5.69 27.95
N HIS A 35 -3.80 -5.22 27.08
CA HIS A 35 -4.08 -5.02 25.66
C HIS A 35 -4.49 -6.34 25.01
N THR A 36 -5.78 -6.64 25.02
CA THR A 36 -6.37 -7.63 24.12
C THR A 36 -6.24 -7.06 22.72
N VAL A 37 -5.24 -7.53 21.97
CA VAL A 37 -5.15 -7.28 20.52
C VAL A 37 -6.42 -7.85 19.91
N ALA A 38 -7.35 -6.97 19.55
CA ALA A 38 -8.54 -7.36 18.82
C ALA A 38 -8.09 -7.92 17.47
N THR A 39 -8.12 -9.24 17.33
CA THR A 39 -8.06 -9.92 16.04
C THR A 39 -9.32 -9.54 15.28
N ALA A 40 -9.22 -8.52 14.43
CA ALA A 40 -10.26 -8.21 13.47
C ALA A 40 -10.45 -9.43 12.57
N ALA A 41 -11.60 -10.09 12.71
CA ALA A 41 -12.02 -11.16 11.83
C ALA A 41 -12.24 -10.57 10.43
N VAL A 42 -11.29 -10.84 9.52
CA VAL A 42 -11.40 -10.49 8.09
C VAL A 42 -12.52 -11.35 7.49
N ARG A 43 -13.65 -10.71 7.14
CA ARG A 43 -14.62 -11.31 6.21
C ARG A 43 -13.93 -11.55 4.87
N ALA A 44 -14.23 -12.69 4.24
CA ALA A 44 -13.72 -13.11 2.93
C ALA A 44 -14.25 -12.24 1.76
N GLY A 45 -13.98 -10.94 1.80
CA GLY A 45 -13.94 -10.11 0.59
C GLY A 45 -12.58 -10.28 -0.09
N GLY A 46 -12.52 -10.11 -1.41
CA GLY A 46 -11.23 -9.99 -2.10
C GLY A 46 -10.38 -8.86 -1.49
N PRO A 47 -9.08 -8.77 -1.84
CA PRO A 47 -8.25 -7.68 -1.38
C PRO A 47 -8.88 -6.34 -1.79
N ASP A 48 -8.82 -5.35 -0.90
CA ASP A 48 -9.36 -4.02 -1.16
C ASP A 48 -8.67 -3.41 -2.40
N THR A 49 -9.47 -2.98 -3.38
CA THR A 49 -9.02 -2.31 -4.61
C THR A 49 -9.59 -0.91 -4.75
N GLY A 50 -10.13 -0.32 -3.67
CA GLY A 50 -10.52 1.09 -3.66
C GLY A 50 -9.29 2.02 -3.75
N PRO A 51 -9.51 3.33 -3.93
CA PRO A 51 -8.46 4.35 -3.81
C PRO A 51 -7.77 4.32 -2.44
N CYS A 52 -6.57 4.91 -2.36
CA CYS A 52 -5.80 5.08 -1.13
C CYS A 52 -6.25 6.31 -0.31
N GLY A 53 -6.87 7.29 -0.97
CA GLY A 53 -7.25 8.55 -0.35
C GLY A 53 -8.06 9.43 -1.30
N PRO A 54 -8.33 10.67 -0.92
CA PRO A 54 -9.00 11.60 -1.80
C PRO A 54 -8.09 12.07 -2.95
N VAL A 55 -8.71 12.29 -4.11
CA VAL A 55 -8.03 12.56 -5.37
C VAL A 55 -8.68 13.74 -6.08
N GLU A 56 -7.91 14.38 -6.94
CA GLU A 56 -8.33 15.46 -7.82
C GLU A 56 -7.69 15.31 -9.21
N SER A 57 -7.88 16.32 -10.07
CA SER A 57 -7.17 16.36 -11.36
C SER A 57 -5.69 16.68 -11.13
N TYR A 58 -4.82 16.13 -11.98
CA TYR A 58 -3.38 16.39 -11.97
C TYR A 58 -2.98 17.84 -11.61
N ASP A 59 -2.17 17.97 -10.55
CA ASP A 59 -1.53 19.22 -10.14
C ASP A 59 -0.04 19.24 -10.57
N PRO A 60 0.33 20.09 -11.55
CA PRO A 60 1.72 20.28 -11.95
C PRO A 60 2.64 20.78 -10.83
N VAL A 61 2.13 21.54 -9.85
CA VAL A 61 2.93 22.10 -8.77
C VAL A 61 3.47 20.97 -7.89
N ASP A 62 2.63 20.02 -7.51
CA ASP A 62 3.01 18.84 -6.74
C ASP A 62 3.99 17.95 -7.50
N TRP A 63 3.78 17.79 -8.79
CA TRP A 63 4.71 17.04 -9.64
C TRP A 63 6.10 17.69 -9.69
N TRP A 64 6.17 19.01 -9.92
CA TRP A 64 7.46 19.74 -9.91
C TRP A 64 8.14 19.72 -8.54
N ARG A 65 7.37 19.62 -7.47
CA ARG A 65 7.87 19.45 -6.11
C ARG A 65 8.46 18.06 -5.88
N THR A 66 7.97 17.00 -6.51
CA THR A 66 8.43 15.64 -6.18
C THR A 66 9.42 15.06 -7.17
N THR A 67 9.34 15.45 -8.44
CA THR A 67 10.11 14.80 -9.51
C THR A 67 11.63 14.96 -9.36
N THR A 68 12.34 13.91 -9.75
CA THR A 68 13.79 13.90 -9.97
C THR A 68 14.15 14.00 -11.46
N THR A 69 13.15 13.92 -12.34
CA THR A 69 13.31 13.90 -13.80
C THR A 69 12.50 15.02 -14.43
N PRO A 70 12.93 16.29 -14.32
CA PRO A 70 12.16 17.42 -14.82
C PRO A 70 12.02 17.44 -16.36
N SER A 71 12.91 16.75 -17.08
CA SER A 71 12.92 16.72 -18.54
C SER A 71 11.70 16.04 -19.16
N ILE A 72 10.95 15.23 -18.42
CA ILE A 72 9.74 14.55 -18.93
C ILE A 72 8.45 15.38 -18.74
N ALA A 73 8.53 16.62 -18.26
CA ALA A 73 7.37 17.45 -17.96
C ALA A 73 6.35 17.56 -19.10
N PRO A 74 6.74 17.74 -20.39
CA PRO A 74 5.77 17.79 -21.48
C PRO A 74 4.99 16.48 -21.65
N THR A 75 5.69 15.34 -21.50
CA THR A 75 5.09 14.00 -21.62
C THR A 75 4.13 13.73 -20.47
N VAL A 76 4.51 14.09 -19.24
CA VAL A 76 3.65 13.98 -18.05
C VAL A 76 2.38 14.82 -18.21
N TRP A 77 2.51 16.07 -18.64
CA TRP A 77 1.36 16.95 -18.85
C TRP A 77 0.39 16.39 -19.90
N GLN A 78 0.90 15.82 -20.99
CA GLN A 78 0.08 15.21 -22.03
C GLN A 78 -0.64 13.96 -21.51
N ALA A 79 0.11 13.04 -20.88
CA ALA A 79 -0.42 11.78 -20.37
C ALA A 79 -1.49 11.99 -19.29
N ALA A 80 -1.24 12.90 -18.34
CA ALA A 80 -2.18 13.24 -17.28
C ALA A 80 -3.57 13.63 -17.81
N ARG A 81 -3.61 14.34 -18.93
CA ARG A 81 -4.86 14.77 -19.58
C ARG A 81 -5.51 13.65 -20.39
N SER A 82 -4.72 12.86 -21.12
CA SER A 82 -5.26 11.78 -21.96
C SER A 82 -5.75 10.58 -21.15
N GLU A 83 -5.11 10.30 -20.03
CA GLU A 83 -5.39 9.17 -19.14
C GLU A 83 -6.13 9.59 -17.86
N LYS A 84 -6.68 10.81 -17.84
CA LYS A 84 -7.47 11.41 -16.75
C LYS A 84 -6.96 11.05 -15.36
N TRP A 85 -5.65 11.19 -15.16
CA TRP A 85 -5.01 10.76 -13.92
C TRP A 85 -5.70 11.36 -12.70
N GLN A 86 -6.06 10.48 -11.77
CA GLN A 86 -6.58 10.85 -10.47
C GLN A 86 -5.39 11.06 -9.55
N TRP A 87 -5.09 12.33 -9.31
CA TRP A 87 -3.92 12.78 -8.57
C TRP A 87 -4.27 12.90 -7.09
N ARG A 88 -3.49 12.26 -6.24
CA ARG A 88 -3.70 12.31 -4.81
C ARG A 88 -3.43 13.72 -4.27
N HIS A 89 -4.27 14.21 -3.36
CA HIS A 89 -4.12 15.55 -2.77
C HIS A 89 -3.92 15.55 -1.25
N ASP A 90 -3.81 14.37 -0.63
CA ASP A 90 -3.39 14.22 0.76
C ASP A 90 -1.88 13.95 0.87
N THR A 91 -1.36 13.97 2.11
CA THR A 91 0.04 13.67 2.42
C THR A 91 0.19 12.51 3.41
N ASN A 92 -0.81 11.61 3.50
CA ASN A 92 -0.68 10.32 4.18
C ASN A 92 0.61 9.57 3.80
N THR A 93 1.10 8.76 4.71
CA THR A 93 2.33 8.01 4.50
C THR A 93 2.18 6.98 3.38
N LEU A 94 3.19 6.94 2.51
CA LEU A 94 3.37 5.94 1.48
C LEU A 94 4.59 5.07 1.78
N TRP A 95 4.61 3.91 1.16
CA TRP A 95 5.62 2.88 1.39
C TRP A 95 6.22 2.39 0.09
N ARG A 96 7.54 2.23 0.06
CA ARG A 96 8.22 1.63 -1.08
C ARG A 96 9.13 0.49 -0.62
N GLY A 97 8.96 -0.68 -1.23
CA GLY A 97 9.92 -1.78 -1.10
C GLY A 97 11.03 -1.65 -2.14
N ASP A 98 12.30 -1.73 -1.72
CA ASP A 98 13.44 -1.67 -2.61
C ASP A 98 14.57 -2.61 -2.14
N THR A 99 15.26 -3.24 -3.07
CA THR A 99 16.36 -4.18 -2.76
C THR A 99 17.73 -3.51 -2.80
N ARG A 100 17.82 -2.25 -3.21
CA ARG A 100 19.09 -1.51 -3.22
C ARG A 100 19.58 -1.25 -1.80
N GLU A 101 20.87 -1.45 -1.59
CA GLU A 101 21.54 -1.27 -0.29
C GLU A 101 22.08 0.16 -0.08
N ASN A 102 21.95 1.04 -1.06
CA ASN A 102 22.48 2.40 -1.05
C ASN A 102 21.54 3.43 -0.39
N VAL A 103 20.97 3.10 0.78
CA VAL A 103 19.96 3.91 1.48
C VAL A 103 20.36 5.38 1.64
N GLU A 104 21.59 5.66 2.08
CA GLU A 104 22.06 7.04 2.29
C GLU A 104 22.08 7.85 0.98
N GLN A 105 22.44 7.20 -0.13
CA GLN A 105 22.41 7.83 -1.45
C GLN A 105 20.98 8.11 -1.88
N LEU A 106 20.03 7.22 -1.57
CA LEU A 106 18.61 7.43 -1.88
C LEU A 106 18.00 8.54 -1.01
N PHE A 107 18.44 8.70 0.24
CA PHE A 107 18.08 9.86 1.06
C PHE A 107 18.60 11.18 0.49
N ASP A 108 19.79 11.17 -0.12
CA ASP A 108 20.41 12.34 -0.75
C ASP A 108 19.76 12.69 -2.09
N GLN A 109 19.56 11.69 -2.97
CA GLN A 109 19.20 11.88 -4.37
C GLN A 109 17.72 11.65 -4.65
N GLY A 110 17.04 10.90 -3.78
CA GLY A 110 15.71 10.41 -4.01
C GLY A 110 15.65 9.14 -4.86
N PHE A 111 14.43 8.80 -5.23
CA PHE A 111 14.11 7.70 -6.09
C PHE A 111 13.94 8.17 -7.53
N THR A 112 15.04 8.19 -8.27
CA THR A 112 15.00 8.41 -9.73
C THR A 112 14.58 7.12 -10.46
N PRO A 113 13.55 7.18 -11.33
CA PRO A 113 13.18 6.06 -12.18
C PRO A 113 14.34 5.66 -13.09
N ARG A 114 14.37 4.40 -13.51
CA ARG A 114 15.48 3.88 -14.34
C ARG A 114 15.46 4.34 -15.79
N GLY A 115 14.33 4.87 -16.26
CA GLY A 115 14.17 5.40 -17.61
C GLY A 115 13.32 6.66 -17.63
N THR A 116 13.23 7.26 -18.81
CA THR A 116 12.41 8.45 -19.07
C THR A 116 11.13 8.13 -19.84
N ASP A 117 10.95 6.88 -20.24
CA ASP A 117 9.81 6.45 -21.03
C ASP A 117 8.57 6.32 -20.14
N LEU A 118 7.60 7.20 -20.38
CA LEU A 118 6.31 7.19 -19.71
C LEU A 118 5.37 6.25 -20.48
N THR A 119 5.43 4.97 -20.12
CA THR A 119 4.52 3.95 -20.65
C THR A 119 3.08 4.32 -20.26
N PRO A 120 2.06 4.10 -21.11
CA PRO A 120 0.68 4.31 -20.68
C PRO A 120 0.36 3.54 -19.38
N LEU A 121 -0.35 4.17 -18.44
CA LEU A 121 -0.56 3.61 -17.11
C LEU A 121 -1.24 2.25 -17.18
N ALA A 122 -2.25 2.10 -18.05
CA ALA A 122 -2.94 0.84 -18.29
C ALA A 122 -2.01 -0.32 -18.67
N ASP A 123 -0.98 -0.04 -19.48
CA ASP A 123 0.00 -1.06 -19.89
C ASP A 123 1.02 -1.35 -18.79
N TYR A 124 1.39 -0.33 -18.02
CA TYR A 124 2.34 -0.42 -16.91
C TYR A 124 1.79 -1.31 -15.78
N ILE A 125 0.53 -1.05 -15.36
CA ILE A 125 -0.07 -1.69 -14.18
C ILE A 125 -0.47 -3.15 -14.44
N VAL A 126 -0.70 -3.55 -15.70
CA VAL A 126 -1.06 -4.94 -16.05
C VAL A 126 0.13 -5.88 -15.99
N LYS A 127 1.36 -5.36 -16.13
CA LYS A 127 2.59 -6.17 -16.10
C LYS A 127 3.24 -6.23 -14.72
N GLY A 128 2.63 -5.61 -13.71
CA GLY A 128 3.18 -5.52 -12.35
C GLY A 128 4.40 -4.59 -12.27
N GLY A 129 4.45 -3.55 -13.11
CA GLY A 129 5.54 -2.58 -13.18
C GLY A 129 6.62 -2.94 -14.19
N GLY A 130 6.90 -2.01 -15.12
CA GLY A 130 7.95 -2.13 -16.12
C GLY A 130 9.35 -1.79 -15.60
N GLN A 131 10.36 -2.55 -16.02
CA GLN A 131 11.77 -2.17 -15.83
C GLN A 131 12.11 -1.03 -16.82
N ASN A 132 12.88 -0.03 -16.36
CA ASN A 132 13.35 1.10 -17.18
C ASN A 132 12.26 2.05 -17.70
N THR A 133 11.24 2.31 -16.89
CA THR A 133 10.20 3.31 -17.18
C THR A 133 10.39 4.56 -16.33
N ALA A 134 9.64 5.62 -16.66
CA ALA A 134 9.51 6.83 -15.86
C ALA A 134 8.63 6.66 -14.61
N HIS A 135 7.98 5.51 -14.43
CA HIS A 135 7.12 5.23 -13.30
C HIS A 135 7.93 4.83 -12.07
N LEU A 136 7.49 5.33 -10.91
CA LEU A 136 8.01 4.95 -9.62
C LEU A 136 6.85 4.56 -8.71
N SER A 137 6.65 3.25 -8.56
CA SER A 137 5.63 2.72 -7.67
C SER A 137 5.95 2.96 -6.19
N THR A 138 4.92 3.37 -5.47
CA THR A 138 4.79 3.30 -4.01
C THR A 138 3.45 2.66 -3.67
N SER A 139 3.18 2.39 -2.40
CA SER A 139 1.90 1.84 -1.94
C SER A 139 1.43 2.55 -0.69
N CYS A 140 0.12 2.75 -0.51
CA CYS A 140 -0.41 3.18 0.78
C CYS A 140 -0.45 2.06 1.83
N GLU A 141 -0.08 0.82 1.45
CA GLU A 141 -0.08 -0.36 2.31
C GLU A 141 1.36 -0.82 2.61
N GLN A 142 1.80 -0.68 3.86
CA GLN A 142 3.16 -1.05 4.26
C GLN A 142 3.49 -2.53 3.97
N TRP A 143 2.53 -3.42 4.16
CA TRP A 143 2.73 -4.86 3.93
C TRP A 143 2.98 -5.19 2.45
N VAL A 144 2.45 -4.39 1.52
CA VAL A 144 2.73 -4.51 0.09
C VAL A 144 4.19 -4.17 -0.18
N ALA A 145 4.68 -3.06 0.39
CA ALA A 145 6.08 -2.68 0.28
C ALA A 145 7.03 -3.73 0.88
N GLN A 146 6.70 -4.30 2.05
CA GLN A 146 7.46 -5.40 2.65
C GLN A 146 7.53 -6.61 1.71
N LYS A 147 6.38 -7.02 1.14
CA LYS A 147 6.30 -8.13 0.20
C LYS A 147 7.22 -7.94 -1.01
N PHE A 148 7.27 -6.72 -1.57
CA PHE A 148 8.13 -6.41 -2.71
C PHE A 148 9.62 -6.29 -2.32
N ALA A 149 9.92 -5.72 -1.15
CA ALA A 149 11.29 -5.64 -0.63
C ALA A 149 11.91 -7.04 -0.43
N THR A 150 11.12 -8.04 -0.06
CA THR A 150 11.60 -9.38 0.30
C THR A 150 11.31 -10.46 -0.75
N TYR A 151 10.94 -10.11 -1.99
CA TYR A 151 10.55 -11.10 -3.00
C TYR A 151 11.74 -11.97 -3.48
N GLY A 152 12.96 -11.41 -3.53
CA GLY A 152 14.16 -12.05 -4.08
C GLY A 152 14.71 -13.24 -3.28
N ALA A 153 15.77 -13.89 -3.79
CA ALA A 153 16.37 -15.07 -3.17
C ALA A 153 16.89 -14.83 -1.74
N ALA A 154 17.41 -13.62 -1.48
CA ALA A 154 17.90 -13.23 -0.17
C ALA A 154 16.78 -12.99 0.86
N LYS A 155 15.52 -12.87 0.40
CA LYS A 155 14.35 -12.61 1.25
C LYS A 155 14.51 -11.43 2.20
N THR A 156 15.32 -10.45 1.80
CA THR A 156 15.59 -9.23 2.56
C THR A 156 15.59 -8.03 1.62
N GLY A 157 15.22 -6.87 2.16
CA GLY A 157 15.23 -5.60 1.45
C GLY A 157 14.81 -4.46 2.38
N TRP A 158 14.75 -3.26 1.83
CA TRP A 158 14.42 -2.04 2.56
C TRP A 158 12.99 -1.61 2.27
N VAL A 159 12.29 -1.17 3.31
CA VAL A 159 10.98 -0.53 3.21
C VAL A 159 11.14 0.91 3.64
N TYR A 160 10.83 1.82 2.72
CA TYR A 160 10.98 3.25 2.89
C TYR A 160 9.63 3.86 3.26
N GLU A 161 9.62 4.70 4.29
CA GLU A 161 8.51 5.57 4.66
C GLU A 161 8.62 6.89 3.88
N ILE A 162 7.57 7.29 3.17
CA ILE A 162 7.59 8.42 2.23
C ILE A 162 6.38 9.32 2.49
N ASP A 163 6.64 10.59 2.75
CA ASP A 163 5.61 11.63 2.89
C ASP A 163 5.80 12.66 1.76
N ALA A 164 5.20 12.39 0.60
CA ALA A 164 5.30 13.21 -0.60
C ALA A 164 3.91 13.72 -1.04
N PRO A 165 3.80 14.96 -1.56
CA PRO A 165 2.56 15.45 -2.16
C PRO A 165 2.33 14.78 -3.52
N GLY A 166 1.07 14.63 -3.91
CA GLY A 166 0.73 14.10 -5.22
C GLY A 166 0.90 12.59 -5.39
N GLY A 167 1.16 12.22 -6.65
CA GLY A 167 1.19 10.85 -7.13
C GLY A 167 -0.15 10.43 -7.77
N ILE A 168 -0.08 9.59 -8.78
CA ILE A 168 -1.25 9.02 -9.45
C ILE A 168 -1.81 7.91 -8.55
N ASP A 169 -3.03 8.05 -8.05
CA ASP A 169 -3.73 6.93 -7.45
C ASP A 169 -4.16 5.98 -8.58
N VAL A 170 -3.47 4.84 -8.67
CA VAL A 170 -3.66 3.86 -9.75
C VAL A 170 -5.07 3.29 -9.70
N ASN A 171 -5.62 3.05 -8.51
CA ASN A 171 -6.94 2.45 -8.35
C ASN A 171 -8.04 3.43 -8.72
N ALA A 172 -7.92 4.69 -8.29
CA ALA A 172 -8.85 5.74 -8.67
C ALA A 172 -8.82 6.01 -10.18
N THR A 173 -7.63 6.09 -10.77
CA THR A 173 -7.46 6.27 -12.23
C THR A 173 -8.03 5.09 -13.00
N ALA A 174 -7.74 3.86 -12.56
CA ALA A 174 -8.31 2.65 -13.15
C ALA A 174 -9.84 2.63 -13.10
N ALA A 175 -10.46 3.13 -12.03
CA ALA A 175 -11.91 3.23 -11.92
C ALA A 175 -12.51 4.24 -12.91
N VAL A 176 -11.86 5.38 -13.13
CA VAL A 176 -12.32 6.44 -14.05
C VAL A 176 -12.18 6.02 -15.51
N ASP A 177 -11.08 5.35 -15.87
CA ASP A 177 -10.78 4.96 -17.26
C ASP A 177 -11.03 3.47 -17.55
N ASN A 178 -11.64 2.76 -16.60
CA ASN A 178 -12.04 1.35 -16.71
C ASN A 178 -10.87 0.39 -17.00
N TYR A 179 -9.69 0.68 -16.46
CA TYR A 179 -8.52 -0.19 -16.59
C TYR A 179 -8.74 -1.49 -15.81
N GLN A 180 -8.30 -2.60 -16.39
CA GLN A 180 -8.35 -3.91 -15.76
C GLN A 180 -6.94 -4.33 -15.41
N SER A 181 -6.67 -4.61 -14.13
CA SER A 181 -5.38 -5.14 -13.68
C SER A 181 -5.56 -6.13 -12.53
N PRO A 182 -4.84 -7.27 -12.54
CA PRO A 182 -4.82 -8.19 -11.40
C PRO A 182 -4.01 -7.66 -10.21
N TYR A 183 -3.45 -6.45 -10.31
CA TYR A 183 -2.54 -5.86 -9.35
C TYR A 183 -3.10 -4.64 -8.61
N LEU A 184 -4.38 -4.29 -8.78
CA LEU A 184 -5.00 -3.16 -8.05
C LEU A 184 -4.99 -3.33 -6.53
N TRP A 185 -4.85 -4.56 -6.04
CA TRP A 185 -4.64 -4.81 -4.61
C TRP A 185 -3.30 -4.28 -4.07
N ASN A 186 -2.35 -3.90 -4.94
CA ASN A 186 -1.11 -3.26 -4.54
C ASN A 186 -1.34 -1.87 -3.94
N LYS A 187 -2.53 -1.27 -4.13
CA LYS A 187 -2.86 0.05 -3.59
C LYS A 187 -1.80 1.07 -3.98
N GLU A 188 -1.49 1.09 -5.27
CA GLU A 188 -0.32 1.76 -5.81
C GLU A 188 -0.57 3.26 -5.98
N ILE A 189 0.39 4.05 -5.52
CA ILE A 189 0.55 5.45 -5.91
C ILE A 189 1.79 5.55 -6.79
N ASP A 190 1.61 5.92 -8.05
CA ASP A 190 2.70 6.06 -9.01
C ASP A 190 3.21 7.51 -9.10
N PHE A 191 4.53 7.67 -9.06
CA PHE A 191 5.19 8.97 -9.21
C PHE A 191 5.97 9.02 -10.53
N PRO A 192 5.37 9.57 -11.61
CA PRO A 192 6.08 9.73 -12.87
C PRO A 192 7.26 10.69 -12.68
N GLY A 193 8.49 10.27 -12.95
CA GLY A 193 9.71 11.05 -12.72
C GLY A 193 10.30 10.94 -11.31
N GLY A 194 9.68 10.13 -10.45
CA GLY A 194 10.22 9.76 -9.15
C GLY A 194 9.93 10.72 -8.02
N ILE A 195 10.67 10.54 -6.91
CA ILE A 195 10.46 11.26 -5.65
C ILE A 195 11.81 11.76 -5.12
N ARG A 196 11.93 13.06 -4.83
CA ARG A 196 13.13 13.64 -4.20
C ARG A 196 13.39 13.08 -2.80
N GLY A 197 14.66 13.01 -2.44
CA GLY A 197 15.10 12.41 -1.18
C GLY A 197 14.55 13.08 0.08
N GLU A 198 14.27 14.39 0.02
CA GLU A 198 13.68 15.19 1.11
C GLU A 198 12.28 14.72 1.56
N TYR A 199 11.58 13.92 0.74
CA TYR A 199 10.29 13.32 1.07
C TYR A 199 10.40 11.89 1.64
N ILE A 200 11.60 11.33 1.69
CA ILE A 200 11.85 10.01 2.27
C ILE A 200 12.18 10.22 3.74
N LYS A 201 11.36 9.69 4.65
CA LYS A 201 11.51 9.91 6.09
C LYS A 201 12.55 8.99 6.71
N ASP A 202 12.41 7.69 6.45
CA ASP A 202 13.33 6.66 6.93
C ASP A 202 13.25 5.42 6.03
N ALA A 203 14.10 4.45 6.35
CA ALA A 203 14.07 3.13 5.74
C ALA A 203 14.40 2.07 6.78
N CYS A 204 13.55 1.05 6.90
CA CYS A 204 13.78 -0.12 7.74
C CYS A 204 14.10 -1.34 6.89
N LYS A 205 15.14 -2.08 7.27
CA LYS A 205 15.51 -3.33 6.59
C LYS A 205 14.71 -4.48 7.17
N TYR A 206 14.06 -5.24 6.30
CA TYR A 206 13.28 -6.41 6.70
C TYR A 206 13.86 -7.70 6.12
N GLN A 207 13.61 -8.80 6.81
CA GLN A 207 13.81 -10.16 6.32
C GLN A 207 12.50 -10.94 6.45
N LEU A 208 12.06 -11.60 5.38
CA LEU A 208 10.94 -12.54 5.44
C LEU A 208 11.41 -13.81 6.15
N VAL A 209 10.77 -14.12 7.29
CA VAL A 209 11.09 -15.28 8.13
C VAL A 209 10.20 -16.47 7.77
N SER A 210 8.91 -16.22 7.56
CA SER A 210 7.95 -17.27 7.23
C SER A 210 6.75 -16.72 6.48
N THR A 211 6.08 -17.60 5.75
CA THR A 211 4.77 -17.35 5.14
C THR A 211 3.83 -18.45 5.62
N ASP A 212 2.71 -18.07 6.21
CA ASP A 212 1.68 -19.02 6.59
C ASP A 212 1.15 -19.73 5.33
N PRO A 213 1.17 -21.07 5.28
CA PRO A 213 0.82 -21.81 4.08
C PRO A 213 -0.68 -21.73 3.74
N VAL A 214 -1.54 -21.41 4.72
CA VAL A 214 -2.99 -21.32 4.57
C VAL A 214 -3.40 -19.87 4.27
N THR A 215 -3.04 -18.94 5.15
CA THR A 215 -3.49 -17.54 5.06
C THR A 215 -2.62 -16.69 4.14
N LYS A 216 -1.44 -17.18 3.76
CA LYS A 216 -0.41 -16.44 3.00
C LYS A 216 0.08 -15.16 3.69
N VAL A 217 -0.16 -15.03 4.99
CA VAL A 217 0.37 -13.95 5.81
C VAL A 217 1.87 -14.15 5.99
N ASN A 218 2.64 -13.08 5.77
CA ASN A 218 4.09 -13.07 5.93
C ASN A 218 4.48 -12.59 7.32
N THR A 219 5.50 -13.20 7.91
CA THR A 219 6.17 -12.74 9.13
C THR A 219 7.54 -12.19 8.78
N TYR A 220 7.87 -11.00 9.29
CA TYR A 220 9.13 -10.32 8.99
C TYR A 220 9.90 -10.00 10.27
N ASP A 221 11.23 -10.12 10.20
CA ASP A 221 12.14 -9.54 11.17
C ASP A 221 12.57 -8.16 10.70
N ASN A 222 12.53 -7.17 11.60
CA ASN A 222 13.13 -5.85 11.37
C ASN A 222 14.60 -5.90 11.79
N LEU A 223 15.50 -5.76 10.82
CA LEU A 223 16.94 -5.83 10.98
C LEU A 223 17.59 -4.47 11.31
N GLY A 224 16.78 -3.43 11.51
CA GLY A 224 17.22 -2.08 11.85
C GLY A 224 16.78 -1.04 10.84
N CYS A 225 16.73 0.21 11.28
CA CYS A 225 16.27 1.34 10.49
C CYS A 225 17.34 2.42 10.38
N LYS A 226 17.24 3.21 9.31
CA LYS A 226 18.03 4.40 9.04
C LYS A 226 17.08 5.58 8.89
N VAL A 227 17.36 6.67 9.58
CA VAL A 227 16.57 7.90 9.51
C VAL A 227 17.21 8.85 8.51
N ASN A 228 16.41 9.50 7.67
CA ASN A 228 16.90 10.53 6.78
C ASN A 228 17.07 11.86 7.52
N PRO A 229 18.30 12.36 7.72
CA PRO A 229 18.52 13.64 8.41
C PRO A 229 18.05 14.86 7.60
N ARG A 230 17.70 14.67 6.32
CA ARG A 230 17.22 15.72 5.41
C ARG A 230 15.73 15.64 5.12
N PHE A 231 15.01 14.79 5.85
CA PHE A 231 13.57 14.72 5.73
C PHE A 231 12.95 16.08 6.06
N ALA A 232 12.22 16.63 5.09
CA ALA A 232 11.47 17.87 5.24
C ALA A 232 9.95 17.61 5.25
N GLY A 233 9.52 16.44 4.77
CA GLY A 233 8.12 16.07 4.62
C GLY A 233 7.37 16.95 3.60
N ALA A 234 6.16 16.52 3.27
CA ALA A 234 5.20 17.39 2.61
C ALA A 234 4.58 18.32 3.66
N LEU A 235 4.69 19.65 3.48
CA LEU A 235 3.85 20.57 4.23
C LEU A 235 2.41 20.39 3.74
N ALA A 236 1.50 20.00 4.64
CA ALA A 236 0.07 19.98 4.34
C ALA A 236 -0.39 21.40 3.97
N HIS A 237 -1.05 21.53 2.81
CA HIS A 237 -1.73 22.76 2.41
C HIS A 237 -3.14 22.81 3.00
#